data_AF-A0AAD7R309-F1
#
_entry.id   AF-A0AAD7R309-F1
#
_cell.length_a   1.000
_cell.length_b   1.000
_cell.length_c   1.000
_cell.angle_alpha   90.00
_cell.angle_beta   90.00
_cell.angle_gamma   90.00
#
_symmetry.space_group_name_H-M   'P 1'
#
loop_
_entity.id
_entity.type
_entity.pdbx_description
1 polymer ?
#
loop_
_entity_poly.entity_id
_entity_poly.type
_entity_poly.pdbx_seq_one_letter_code
_entity_poly.pdbx_strand_id
1 'polypeptide(L)'
;MAQAADLLDQDQFSCSICLDLLKDPVTIPCGHSYCMGCIKGYWDQNDHIGVYSCPQCRDIFTPRPVLSRNTMLAEVVEKLKNTGLQAATPAHSYAGPGDVACDFCTGRKHKAVKSCLVCVASFCETHLQPHYESPAFKKHKLTPATGHLQEKICSHHDKLLEVYCRTDQQCICYQCAMDEHRGHDTVSAAAESTEKRKQLGETQTKSQQRIQETEKELQDLRQAVDSLTQSARAAVEDSERIFTELIRSIERMRSEVKELIRDQEKAAVSRAERLLERLEQEIAELRRRDAELEQLSHTEDDIHFLQSCQSVCAPPGPGDLPRITVNPHVSFEAVSKHVSELKERLEDIYKGVFVKISQTVEEVHILEPRIREDFLQYSCQLTLDPNTAHRCLRLSEGNREVTRVGQIQPYPDHPERFDSWTQVLCREGLSGCCYWEAEWSGERVSIAVSYKEISRKGLVHDCGLGWNDKSWSLFCSPSSCRFRHNDEFTKLPAPPSSRIGVYLDHGAGILSFYSISDTMTLLHRVQTTFTQPLYPGFVLYNDNSSVKLCDLGWGREISSNQREKETLK
;
A
#
# COMPACT_ATOMS: atom_id res chain seq x y z
N MET A 1 60.78 -29.50 19.96
CA MET A 1 60.72 -28.57 18.81
C MET A 1 60.27 -29.35 17.58
N ALA A 2 59.50 -28.69 16.71
CA ALA A 2 58.80 -29.15 15.50
C ALA A 2 57.47 -29.89 15.74
N GLN A 3 56.34 -29.56 15.09
CA GLN A 3 55.88 -28.35 14.40
C GLN A 3 54.35 -28.52 14.26
N ALA A 4 53.58 -27.45 14.47
CA ALA A 4 52.12 -27.45 14.33
C ALA A 4 51.71 -27.72 12.87
N ALA A 5 50.89 -28.73 12.63
CA ALA A 5 50.12 -28.88 11.41
C ALA A 5 48.71 -28.37 11.69
N ASP A 6 48.52 -27.06 11.51
CA ASP A 6 47.21 -26.40 11.56
C ASP A 6 46.29 -26.99 10.49
N LEU A 7 45.08 -27.37 10.90
CA LEU A 7 43.95 -27.59 10.01
C LEU A 7 43.57 -26.25 9.39
N LEU A 8 44.00 -26.00 8.14
CA LEU A 8 43.53 -24.87 7.35
C LEU A 8 42.03 -25.06 7.10
N ASP A 9 41.22 -24.20 7.72
CA ASP A 9 39.77 -24.18 7.57
C ASP A 9 39.37 -23.87 6.12
N GLN A 10 38.58 -24.76 5.51
CA GLN A 10 38.24 -24.71 4.08
C GLN A 10 37.44 -23.43 3.73
N ASP A 11 36.76 -22.86 4.72
CA ASP A 11 35.99 -21.62 4.61
C ASP A 11 36.87 -20.38 4.35
N GLN A 12 38.16 -20.40 4.72
CA GLN A 12 39.08 -19.28 4.49
C GLN A 12 39.46 -19.08 3.01
N PHE A 13 39.18 -20.08 2.16
CA PHE A 13 39.56 -20.08 0.74
C PHE A 13 38.34 -20.10 -0.19
N SER A 14 37.16 -19.75 0.33
CA SER A 14 35.92 -19.66 -0.42
C SER A 14 35.68 -18.27 -0.99
N CYS A 15 35.15 -18.21 -2.21
CA CYS A 15 34.76 -16.98 -2.87
C CYS A 15 33.46 -16.45 -2.27
N SER A 16 33.41 -15.23 -1.73
CA SER A 16 32.18 -14.71 -1.12
C SER A 16 31.05 -14.38 -2.12
N ILE A 17 31.27 -14.54 -3.43
CA ILE A 17 30.27 -14.31 -4.47
C ILE A 17 29.56 -15.62 -4.83
N CYS A 18 30.31 -16.68 -5.15
CA CYS A 18 29.74 -17.98 -5.52
C CYS A 18 29.68 -18.98 -4.36
N LEU A 19 30.30 -18.65 -3.22
CA LEU A 19 30.41 -19.48 -2.01
C LEU A 19 31.18 -20.80 -2.19
N ASP A 20 31.78 -21.01 -3.36
CA ASP A 20 32.66 -22.15 -3.64
C ASP A 20 34.14 -21.81 -3.40
N LEU A 21 34.96 -22.85 -3.27
CA LEU A 21 36.42 -22.75 -3.23
C LEU A 21 36.95 -21.98 -4.45
N LEU A 22 37.87 -21.03 -4.22
CA LEU A 22 38.32 -20.07 -5.23
C LEU A 22 38.82 -20.76 -6.53
N LYS A 23 38.16 -20.48 -7.66
CA LYS A 23 38.58 -20.90 -9.00
C LYS A 23 39.26 -19.73 -9.70
N ASP A 24 40.53 -19.91 -10.05
CA ASP A 24 41.40 -18.85 -10.56
C ASP A 24 41.34 -17.60 -9.66
N PRO A 25 41.83 -17.72 -8.41
CA PRO A 25 41.74 -16.66 -7.42
C PRO A 25 42.41 -15.38 -7.93
N VAL A 26 41.77 -14.25 -7.68
CA VAL A 26 42.33 -12.91 -7.84
C VAL A 26 42.17 -12.15 -6.54
N THR A 27 43.17 -11.33 -6.22
CA THR A 27 43.14 -10.46 -5.06
C THR A 27 43.03 -9.02 -5.56
N ILE A 28 41.98 -8.32 -5.15
CA ILE A 28 41.77 -6.91 -5.53
C ILE A 28 42.51 -5.97 -4.54
N PRO A 29 42.67 -4.67 -4.84
CA PRO A 29 43.57 -3.80 -4.06
C PRO A 29 43.26 -3.67 -2.56
N CYS A 30 42.01 -3.91 -2.13
CA CYS A 30 41.65 -3.95 -0.71
C CYS A 30 42.02 -5.27 0.00
N GLY A 31 42.67 -6.22 -0.68
CA GLY A 31 43.15 -7.49 -0.12
C GLY A 31 42.14 -8.65 -0.13
N HIS A 32 40.88 -8.40 -0.49
CA HIS A 32 39.88 -9.45 -0.64
C HIS A 32 40.10 -10.27 -1.91
N SER A 33 39.79 -11.57 -1.85
CA SER A 33 40.04 -12.51 -2.95
C SER A 33 38.77 -13.19 -3.44
N TYR A 34 38.65 -13.31 -4.77
CA TYR A 34 37.47 -13.84 -5.46
C TYR A 34 37.89 -14.74 -6.62
N CYS A 35 36.95 -15.53 -7.15
CA CYS A 35 37.14 -16.14 -8.46
C CYS A 35 37.23 -15.03 -9.52
N MET A 36 38.20 -15.10 -10.43
CA MET A 36 38.37 -14.14 -11.54
C MET A 36 37.05 -13.85 -12.27
N GLY A 37 36.30 -14.91 -12.61
CA GLY A 37 35.01 -14.77 -13.30
C GLY A 37 33.93 -14.09 -12.48
N CYS A 38 33.88 -14.36 -11.17
CA CYS A 38 32.87 -13.81 -10.27
C CYS A 38 33.03 -12.30 -10.08
N ILE A 39 34.24 -11.83 -9.78
CA ILE A 39 34.47 -10.39 -9.57
C ILE A 39 34.37 -9.62 -10.89
N LYS A 40 34.77 -10.23 -12.01
CA LYS A 40 34.59 -9.63 -13.34
C LYS A 40 33.10 -9.44 -13.65
N GLY A 41 32.29 -10.47 -13.45
CA GLY A 41 30.84 -10.40 -13.64
C GLY A 41 30.15 -9.40 -12.71
N TYR A 42 30.58 -9.29 -11.45
CA TYR A 42 30.07 -8.31 -10.50
C TYR A 42 30.32 -6.86 -10.96
N TRP A 43 31.51 -6.57 -11.49
CA TRP A 43 31.84 -5.26 -12.04
C TRP A 43 31.18 -4.99 -13.40
N ASP A 44 31.02 -6.01 -14.25
CA ASP A 44 30.39 -5.86 -15.56
C ASP A 44 28.91 -5.44 -15.46
N GLN A 45 28.20 -5.80 -14.38
CA GLN A 45 26.82 -5.35 -14.14
C GLN A 45 26.70 -3.83 -13.93
N ASN A 46 27.76 -3.18 -13.43
CA ASN A 46 27.77 -1.76 -13.07
C ASN A 46 28.76 -0.93 -13.91
N ASP A 47 29.22 -1.47 -15.05
CA ASP A 47 30.27 -0.85 -15.88
C ASP A 47 29.85 0.53 -16.43
N HIS A 48 28.54 0.78 -16.58
CA HIS A 48 27.95 2.06 -16.99
C HIS A 48 28.08 3.18 -15.96
N ILE A 49 28.31 2.86 -14.68
CA ILE A 49 28.45 3.82 -13.57
C ILE A 49 29.91 4.30 -13.44
N GLY A 50 30.87 3.54 -13.99
CA GLY A 50 32.31 3.87 -13.92
C GLY A 50 32.92 3.78 -12.52
N VAL A 51 32.18 3.24 -11.55
CA VAL A 51 32.58 3.09 -10.14
C VAL A 51 32.55 1.61 -9.78
N TYR A 52 33.71 1.06 -9.38
CA TYR A 52 33.86 -0.37 -9.09
C TYR A 52 34.06 -0.57 -7.60
N SER A 53 33.27 -1.42 -6.96
CA SER A 53 33.37 -1.65 -5.51
C SER A 53 33.75 -3.09 -5.16
N CYS A 54 34.35 -3.26 -3.99
CA CYS A 54 34.56 -4.58 -3.38
C CYS A 54 33.24 -5.14 -2.82
N PRO A 55 32.83 -6.38 -3.15
CA PRO A 55 31.63 -7.00 -2.58
C PRO A 55 31.62 -7.13 -1.05
N GLN A 56 32.80 -7.26 -0.43
CA GLN A 56 32.92 -7.51 1.02
C GLN A 56 33.06 -6.22 1.84
N CYS A 57 34.04 -5.36 1.54
CA CYS A 57 34.30 -4.14 2.30
C CYS A 57 33.69 -2.87 1.70
N ARG A 58 33.16 -2.94 0.47
CA ARG A 58 32.60 -1.81 -0.28
C ARG A 58 33.59 -0.69 -0.62
N ASP A 59 34.90 -0.95 -0.50
CA ASP A 59 35.92 -0.03 -1.00
C ASP A 59 35.73 0.23 -2.49
N ILE A 60 35.86 1.50 -2.88
CA ILE A 60 35.59 2.00 -4.23
C ILE A 60 36.91 2.19 -4.98
N PHE A 61 36.94 1.76 -6.25
CA PHE A 61 38.06 1.86 -7.16
C PHE A 61 37.67 2.62 -8.43
N THR A 62 38.44 3.67 -8.75
CA THR A 62 38.38 4.40 -10.02
C THR A 62 39.82 4.75 -10.41
N PRO A 63 40.38 4.27 -11.55
CA PRO A 63 39.76 3.45 -12.60
C PRO A 63 39.58 1.96 -12.21
N ARG A 64 38.97 1.17 -13.10
CA ARG A 64 38.75 -0.29 -12.92
C ARG A 64 40.06 -1.01 -12.59
N PRO A 65 40.14 -1.78 -11.50
CA PRO A 65 41.34 -2.55 -11.18
C PRO A 65 41.65 -3.60 -12.25
N VAL A 66 42.92 -3.72 -12.62
CA VAL A 66 43.41 -4.79 -13.49
C VAL A 66 43.48 -6.08 -12.68
N LEU A 67 42.76 -7.11 -13.13
CA LEU A 67 42.74 -8.41 -12.45
C LEU A 67 43.88 -9.29 -12.97
N SER A 68 44.67 -9.82 -12.04
CA SER A 68 45.71 -10.82 -12.31
C SER A 68 45.54 -12.01 -11.38
N ARG A 69 45.80 -13.21 -11.90
CA ARG A 69 45.67 -14.47 -11.14
C ARG A 69 46.67 -14.48 -10.00
N ASN A 70 46.19 -14.70 -8.78
CA ASN A 70 47.03 -14.90 -7.60
C ASN A 70 47.53 -16.36 -7.60
N THR A 71 48.79 -16.53 -8.01
CA THR A 71 49.42 -17.85 -8.14
C THR A 71 49.58 -18.56 -6.80
N MET A 72 49.86 -17.83 -5.72
CA MET A 72 49.99 -18.39 -4.37
C MET A 72 48.66 -18.97 -3.87
N LEU A 73 47.58 -18.20 -3.98
CA LEU A 73 46.25 -18.69 -3.59
C LEU A 73 45.81 -19.86 -4.47
N ALA A 74 46.13 -19.83 -5.77
CA ALA A 74 45.84 -20.93 -6.67
C ALA A 74 46.58 -22.21 -6.23
N GLU A 75 47.86 -22.12 -5.86
CA GLU A 75 48.62 -23.27 -5.37
C GLU A 75 48.09 -23.82 -4.03
N VAL A 76 47.71 -22.95 -3.10
CA VAL A 76 47.14 -23.37 -1.80
C VAL A 76 45.79 -24.04 -2.00
N VAL A 77 44.91 -23.48 -2.84
CA VAL A 77 43.61 -24.05 -3.17
C VAL A 77 43.75 -25.39 -3.89
N GLU A 78 44.69 -25.52 -4.82
CA GLU A 78 44.97 -26.80 -5.48
C GLU A 78 45.55 -27.84 -4.52
N LYS A 79 46.41 -27.42 -3.57
CA LYS A 79 46.86 -28.30 -2.49
C LYS A 79 45.71 -28.71 -1.57
N LEU A 80 44.76 -27.83 -1.25
CA LEU A 80 43.56 -28.17 -0.46
C LEU A 80 42.65 -29.15 -1.21
N LYS A 81 42.40 -28.93 -2.50
CA LYS A 81 41.68 -29.89 -3.37
C LYS A 81 42.39 -31.24 -3.40
N ASN A 82 43.72 -31.24 -3.56
CA ASN A 82 44.52 -32.45 -3.59
C ASN A 82 44.64 -33.13 -2.23
N THR A 83 44.62 -32.39 -1.12
CA THR A 83 44.60 -32.97 0.25
C THR A 83 43.23 -33.59 0.54
N GLY A 84 42.15 -33.03 -0.02
CA GLY A 84 40.81 -33.64 -0.02
C GLY A 84 40.66 -34.84 -0.96
N LEU A 85 41.50 -34.95 -2.00
CA LEU A 85 41.51 -36.04 -3.01
C LEU A 85 42.62 -37.10 -2.79
N GLN A 86 43.60 -36.86 -1.90
CA GLN A 86 44.66 -37.80 -1.51
C GLN A 86 44.37 -38.57 -0.21
N ALA A 87 43.10 -38.73 0.16
CA ALA A 87 42.66 -39.76 1.13
C ALA A 87 42.38 -41.12 0.44
N ALA A 88 43.06 -41.41 -0.66
CA ALA A 88 42.99 -42.70 -1.34
C ALA A 88 44.27 -43.50 -1.08
N THR A 89 44.32 -44.15 0.09
CA THR A 89 44.99 -45.46 0.22
C THR A 89 43.96 -46.51 0.59
N PRO A 90 44.00 -47.71 -0.02
CA PRO A 90 42.94 -48.70 0.05
C PRO A 90 43.02 -49.50 1.35
N ALA A 91 41.85 -49.91 1.84
CA ALA A 91 41.59 -50.73 3.01
C ALA A 91 41.63 -49.99 4.38
N HIS A 92 40.46 -49.95 5.04
CA HIS A 92 40.26 -49.68 6.48
C HIS A 92 39.92 -48.25 6.94
N SER A 93 39.00 -47.53 6.28
CA SER A 93 38.35 -46.36 6.89
C SER A 93 37.43 -46.80 8.04
N TYR A 94 37.71 -46.33 9.27
CA TYR A 94 36.80 -46.47 10.40
C TYR A 94 35.51 -45.67 10.18
N ALA A 95 34.38 -46.12 10.75
CA ALA A 95 33.11 -45.41 10.60
C ALA A 95 33.15 -44.10 11.40
N GLY A 96 32.94 -42.96 10.72
CA GLY A 96 32.80 -41.64 11.34
C GLY A 96 31.34 -41.26 11.65
N PRO A 97 31.09 -40.07 12.21
CA PRO A 97 29.73 -39.55 12.42
C PRO A 97 28.96 -39.49 11.08
N GLY A 98 27.80 -40.14 11.01
CA GLY A 98 26.98 -40.24 9.80
C GLY A 98 27.29 -41.43 8.90
N ASP A 99 28.39 -42.17 9.14
CA ASP A 99 28.67 -43.41 8.42
C ASP A 99 27.90 -44.60 9.01
N VAL A 100 27.51 -45.54 8.14
CA VAL A 100 26.96 -46.82 8.55
C VAL A 100 28.11 -47.72 9.00
N ALA A 101 28.07 -48.19 10.25
CA ALA A 101 29.11 -49.03 10.81
C ALA A 101 28.92 -50.51 10.42
N CYS A 102 30.02 -51.25 10.25
CA CYS A 102 29.96 -52.69 10.01
C CYS A 102 29.57 -53.46 11.29
N ASP A 103 28.63 -54.38 11.17
CA ASP A 103 28.06 -55.12 12.30
C ASP A 103 28.96 -56.25 12.84
N PHE A 104 29.88 -56.75 12.01
CA PHE A 104 30.75 -57.88 12.33
C PHE A 104 32.14 -57.47 12.82
N CYS A 105 32.49 -56.19 12.75
CA CYS A 105 33.78 -55.71 13.27
C CYS A 105 33.81 -55.83 14.80
N THR A 106 34.80 -56.57 15.32
CA THR A 106 35.11 -56.60 16.74
C THR A 106 35.98 -55.38 17.11
N GLY A 107 35.53 -54.57 18.07
CA GLY A 107 36.25 -53.35 18.49
C GLY A 107 35.82 -52.10 17.73
N ARG A 108 36.77 -51.29 17.23
CA ARG A 108 36.46 -50.07 16.48
C ARG A 108 35.85 -50.45 15.12
N LYS A 109 34.59 -50.08 14.89
CA LYS A 109 33.84 -50.47 13.70
C LYS A 109 34.36 -49.77 12.44
N HIS A 110 34.55 -50.54 11.37
CA HIS A 110 34.84 -50.00 10.04
C HIS A 110 33.58 -49.49 9.35
N LYS A 111 33.76 -48.55 8.41
CA LYS A 111 32.67 -48.09 7.53
C LYS A 111 32.15 -49.26 6.70
N ALA A 112 30.84 -49.48 6.74
CA ALA A 112 30.19 -50.44 5.88
C ALA A 112 30.13 -49.94 4.45
N VAL A 113 30.40 -50.83 3.50
CA VAL A 113 30.37 -50.56 2.06
C VAL A 113 29.04 -51.04 1.48
N LYS A 114 28.55 -52.19 1.93
CA LYS A 114 27.24 -52.73 1.54
C LYS A 114 26.47 -53.31 2.72
N SER A 115 25.16 -53.31 2.60
CA SER A 115 24.25 -54.03 3.49
C SER A 115 23.66 -55.23 2.74
N CYS A 116 23.52 -56.35 3.44
CA CYS A 116 22.89 -57.56 2.91
C CYS A 116 21.44 -57.61 3.39
N LEU A 117 20.51 -57.68 2.45
CA LEU A 117 19.07 -57.72 2.76
C LEU A 117 18.63 -59.07 3.34
N VAL A 118 19.44 -60.12 3.18
CA VAL A 118 19.16 -61.47 3.72
C VAL A 118 19.76 -61.64 5.11
N CYS A 119 21.00 -61.17 5.32
CA CYS A 119 21.62 -61.21 6.66
C CYS A 119 21.09 -60.11 7.58
N VAL A 120 20.41 -59.09 7.03
CA VAL A 120 19.95 -57.88 7.75
C VAL A 120 21.12 -57.24 8.51
N ALA A 121 22.25 -57.12 7.83
CA ALA A 121 23.47 -56.57 8.41
C ALA A 121 24.31 -55.79 7.39
N SER A 122 25.15 -54.91 7.89
CA SER A 122 26.05 -54.04 7.14
C SER A 122 27.51 -54.49 7.28
N PHE A 123 28.22 -54.52 6.15
CA PHE A 123 29.54 -55.14 6.03
C PHE A 123 30.55 -54.13 5.49
N CYS A 124 31.71 -54.02 6.15
CA CYS A 124 32.90 -53.43 5.54
C CYS A 124 33.48 -54.38 4.49
N GLU A 125 34.40 -53.89 3.67
CA GLU A 125 34.98 -54.65 2.54
C GLU A 125 35.48 -56.05 2.94
N THR A 126 36.13 -56.17 4.10
CA THR A 126 36.67 -57.44 4.59
C THR A 126 35.58 -58.43 5.00
N HIS A 127 34.52 -57.98 5.67
CA HIS A 127 33.40 -58.85 6.05
C HIS A 127 32.41 -59.08 4.91
N LEU A 128 32.52 -58.32 3.82
CA LEU A 128 31.72 -58.51 2.62
C LEU A 128 32.26 -59.63 1.73
N GLN A 129 33.58 -59.88 1.74
CA GLN A 129 34.25 -60.92 0.93
C GLN A 129 33.55 -62.29 0.89
N PRO A 130 33.07 -62.86 2.01
CA PRO A 130 32.34 -64.12 2.01
C PRO A 130 31.09 -64.13 1.12
N HIS A 131 30.45 -62.98 0.90
CA HIS A 131 29.29 -62.85 0.00
C HIS A 131 29.67 -62.99 -1.49
N TYR A 132 30.93 -62.77 -1.84
CA TYR A 132 31.43 -62.93 -3.20
C TYR A 132 32.05 -64.31 -3.44
N GLU A 133 32.75 -64.86 -2.45
CA GLU A 133 33.55 -66.07 -2.62
C GLU A 133 32.74 -67.34 -2.30
N SER A 134 31.92 -67.31 -1.25
CA SER A 134 31.20 -68.50 -0.79
C SER A 134 29.95 -68.79 -1.64
N PRO A 135 29.80 -70.02 -2.18
CA PRO A 135 28.58 -70.44 -2.87
C PRO A 135 27.30 -70.26 -2.05
N ALA A 136 27.39 -70.35 -0.72
CA ALA A 136 26.25 -70.18 0.18
C ALA A 136 25.70 -68.74 0.20
N PHE A 137 26.59 -67.74 0.07
CA PHE A 137 26.23 -66.32 0.21
C PHE A 137 26.16 -65.58 -1.12
N LYS A 138 26.65 -66.16 -2.22
CA LYS A 138 26.58 -65.57 -3.58
C LYS A 138 25.17 -65.17 -4.03
N LYS A 139 24.12 -65.80 -3.49
CA LYS A 139 22.71 -65.49 -3.81
C LYS A 139 22.12 -64.35 -2.98
N HIS A 140 22.84 -63.87 -1.97
CA HIS A 140 22.35 -62.79 -1.11
C HIS A 140 22.32 -61.46 -1.87
N LYS A 141 21.22 -60.72 -1.73
CA LYS A 141 21.06 -59.40 -2.36
C LYS A 141 21.75 -58.33 -1.52
N LEU A 142 22.77 -57.71 -2.11
CA LEU A 142 23.55 -56.63 -1.49
C LEU A 142 23.11 -55.26 -2.03
N THR A 143 22.94 -54.28 -1.14
CA THR A 143 22.64 -52.88 -1.48
C THR A 143 23.72 -51.94 -0.92
N PRO A 144 23.81 -50.68 -1.38
CA PRO A 144 24.64 -49.69 -0.72
C PRO A 144 24.35 -49.64 0.79
N ALA A 145 25.39 -49.43 1.60
CA ALA A 145 25.24 -49.39 3.05
C ALA A 145 24.22 -48.31 3.46
N THR A 146 23.29 -48.69 4.35
CA THR A 146 22.18 -47.82 4.79
C THR A 146 21.96 -48.00 6.28
N GLY A 147 21.82 -46.89 7.02
CA GLY A 147 21.52 -46.92 8.46
C GLY A 147 20.10 -47.39 8.77
N HIS A 148 19.21 -47.33 7.77
CA HIS A 148 17.79 -47.64 7.87
C HIS A 148 17.48 -49.07 7.40
N LEU A 149 18.39 -50.02 7.63
CA LEU A 149 18.19 -51.41 7.17
C LEU A 149 17.03 -52.08 7.89
N GLN A 150 16.89 -51.84 9.20
CA GLN A 150 15.82 -52.41 10.02
C GLN A 150 14.43 -51.88 9.62
N GLU A 151 14.35 -50.62 9.18
CA GLU A 151 13.10 -50.00 8.69
C GLU A 151 12.60 -50.61 7.37
N LYS A 152 13.45 -51.40 6.68
CA LYS A 152 13.09 -52.11 5.44
C LYS A 152 12.59 -53.53 5.68
N ILE A 153 12.55 -53.97 6.94
CA ILE A 153 12.13 -55.32 7.35
C ILE A 153 10.81 -55.23 8.12
N CYS A 154 9.88 -56.11 7.79
CA CYS A 154 8.61 -56.24 8.49
C CYS A 154 8.84 -56.78 9.91
N SER A 155 8.34 -56.04 10.91
CA SER A 155 8.43 -56.40 12.33
C SER A 155 7.71 -57.70 12.71
N HIS A 156 6.73 -58.13 11.92
CA HIS A 156 5.92 -59.33 12.23
C HIS A 156 6.46 -60.60 11.57
N HIS A 157 7.12 -60.46 10.42
CA HIS A 157 7.45 -61.57 9.53
C HIS A 157 8.94 -61.69 9.21
N ASP A 158 9.75 -60.73 9.65
CA ASP A 158 11.19 -60.63 9.37
C ASP A 158 11.53 -60.71 7.87
N LYS A 159 10.64 -60.16 7.03
CA LYS A 159 10.74 -60.13 5.56
C LYS A 159 10.77 -58.71 5.02
N LEU A 160 11.41 -58.51 3.86
CA LEU A 160 11.53 -57.21 3.22
C LEU A 160 10.16 -56.59 2.89
N LEU A 161 10.06 -55.27 3.10
CA LEU A 161 8.91 -54.46 2.75
C LEU A 161 8.94 -54.10 1.25
N GLU A 162 8.64 -55.08 0.39
CA GLU A 162 8.68 -54.92 -1.08
C GLU A 162 7.31 -54.60 -1.69
N VAL A 163 6.24 -54.60 -0.89
CA VAL A 163 4.86 -54.30 -1.31
C VAL A 163 4.41 -53.00 -0.65
N TYR A 164 3.60 -52.19 -1.34
CA TYR A 164 2.96 -50.99 -0.78
C TYR A 164 1.45 -51.20 -0.79
N CYS A 165 0.80 -51.02 0.36
CA CYS A 165 -0.64 -51.00 0.48
C CYS A 165 -1.14 -49.57 0.30
N ARG A 166 -1.92 -49.32 -0.75
CA ARG A 166 -2.51 -47.99 -1.02
C ARG A 166 -3.64 -47.66 -0.09
N THR A 167 -4.39 -48.68 0.35
CA THR A 167 -5.50 -48.53 1.30
C THR A 167 -5.00 -47.99 2.64
N ASP A 168 -3.91 -48.56 3.17
CA ASP A 168 -3.35 -48.18 4.48
C ASP A 168 -2.14 -47.25 4.40
N GLN A 169 -1.69 -46.92 3.18
CA GLN A 169 -0.56 -46.04 2.88
C GLN A 169 0.76 -46.41 3.58
N GLN A 170 1.12 -47.69 3.52
CA GLN A 170 2.34 -48.19 4.17
C GLN A 170 3.04 -49.29 3.35
N CYS A 171 4.36 -49.39 3.51
CA CYS A 171 5.15 -50.50 2.97
C CYS A 171 4.96 -51.74 3.83
N ILE A 172 4.63 -52.87 3.22
CA ILE A 172 4.36 -54.17 3.86
C ILE A 172 5.19 -55.28 3.19
N CYS A 173 5.35 -56.43 3.86
CA CYS A 173 5.96 -57.61 3.23
C CYS A 173 4.90 -58.46 2.50
N TYR A 174 5.34 -59.45 1.71
CA TYR A 174 4.43 -60.30 0.94
C TYR A 174 3.52 -61.17 1.82
N GLN A 175 3.92 -61.51 3.06
CA GLN A 175 3.05 -62.25 3.98
C GLN A 175 1.93 -61.37 4.54
N CYS A 176 2.25 -60.15 4.99
CA CYS A 176 1.25 -59.15 5.37
C CYS A 176 0.21 -58.90 4.26
N ALA A 177 0.65 -58.87 2.99
CA ALA A 177 -0.25 -58.68 1.85
C ALA A 177 -1.27 -59.83 1.68
N MET A 178 -0.88 -61.07 2.04
CA MET A 178 -1.72 -62.27 1.91
C MET A 178 -2.62 -62.51 3.13
N ASP A 179 -2.21 -62.02 4.30
CA ASP A 179 -2.88 -62.23 5.58
C ASP A 179 -3.70 -60.99 5.98
N GLU A 180 -3.09 -60.06 6.71
CA GLU A 180 -3.76 -58.90 7.32
C GLU A 180 -4.31 -57.89 6.30
N HIS A 181 -3.64 -57.72 5.16
CA HIS A 181 -4.04 -56.79 4.09
C HIS A 181 -4.76 -57.50 2.93
N ARG A 182 -5.33 -58.69 3.19
CA ARG A 182 -6.01 -59.47 2.17
C ARG A 182 -7.23 -58.72 1.64
N GLY A 183 -7.20 -58.40 0.34
CA GLY A 183 -8.27 -57.65 -0.34
C GLY A 183 -8.06 -56.13 -0.39
N HIS A 184 -6.96 -55.61 0.16
CA HIS A 184 -6.57 -54.21 -0.01
C HIS A 184 -5.91 -53.97 -1.38
N ASP A 185 -5.92 -52.72 -1.86
CA ASP A 185 -5.20 -52.34 -3.08
C ASP A 185 -3.70 -52.33 -2.80
N THR A 186 -3.00 -53.35 -3.30
CA THR A 186 -1.58 -53.56 -3.07
C THR A 186 -0.82 -53.61 -4.39
N VAL A 187 0.33 -52.94 -4.41
CA VAL A 187 1.22 -52.86 -5.56
C VAL A 187 2.66 -53.07 -5.10
N SER A 188 3.61 -53.32 -6.01
CA SER A 188 5.02 -53.34 -5.60
C SER A 188 5.47 -51.95 -5.13
N ALA A 189 6.29 -51.89 -4.08
CA ALA A 189 6.82 -50.63 -3.56
C ALA A 189 7.63 -49.86 -4.62
N ALA A 190 8.30 -50.56 -5.55
CA ALA A 190 9.01 -49.94 -6.66
C ALA A 190 8.05 -49.27 -7.67
N ALA A 191 6.93 -49.91 -8.00
CA ALA A 191 5.92 -49.33 -8.89
C ALA A 191 5.25 -48.10 -8.25
N GLU A 192 4.84 -48.19 -6.98
CA GLU A 192 4.24 -47.05 -6.29
C GLU A 192 5.24 -45.90 -6.12
N SER A 193 6.51 -46.19 -5.79
CA SER A 193 7.56 -45.17 -5.71
C SER A 193 7.76 -44.44 -7.03
N THR A 194 7.64 -45.14 -8.16
CA THR A 194 7.73 -44.54 -9.49
C THR A 194 6.55 -43.61 -9.76
N GLU A 195 5.33 -44.02 -9.42
CA GLU A 195 4.12 -43.21 -9.55
C GLU A 195 4.15 -41.98 -8.62
N LYS A 196 4.52 -42.15 -7.34
CA LYS A 196 4.69 -41.05 -6.39
C LYS A 196 5.78 -40.07 -6.82
N ARG A 197 6.87 -40.55 -7.42
CA ARG A 197 7.93 -39.68 -7.98
C ARG A 197 7.43 -38.87 -9.17
N LYS A 198 6.59 -39.46 -10.02
CA LYS A 198 5.91 -38.75 -11.12
C LYS A 198 4.97 -37.65 -10.58
N GLN A 199 4.11 -38.00 -9.62
CA GLN A 199 3.22 -37.03 -8.96
C GLN A 199 4.01 -35.88 -8.31
N LEU A 200 5.12 -36.19 -7.64
CA LEU A 200 6.00 -35.17 -7.07
C LEU A 200 6.57 -34.23 -8.14
N GLY A 201 6.98 -34.77 -9.30
CA GLY A 201 7.44 -33.96 -10.44
C GLY A 201 6.36 -33.04 -11.01
N GLU A 202 5.11 -33.50 -11.08
CA GLU A 202 3.97 -32.68 -11.52
C GLU A 202 3.68 -31.55 -10.51
N THR A 203 3.68 -31.85 -9.20
CA THR A 203 3.52 -30.84 -8.14
C THR A 203 4.66 -29.84 -8.12
N GLN A 204 5.90 -30.30 -8.35
CA GLN A 204 7.08 -29.43 -8.45
C GLN A 204 6.95 -28.48 -9.64
N THR A 205 6.51 -28.99 -10.80
CA THR A 205 6.29 -28.17 -12.01
C THR A 205 5.20 -27.12 -11.78
N LYS A 206 4.06 -27.51 -11.18
CA LYS A 206 2.98 -26.57 -10.80
C LYS A 206 3.48 -25.49 -9.83
N SER A 207 4.32 -25.87 -8.87
CA SER A 207 4.89 -24.92 -7.91
C SER A 207 5.85 -23.94 -8.59
N GLN A 208 6.68 -24.40 -9.52
CA GLN A 208 7.57 -23.54 -10.31
C GLN A 208 6.80 -22.56 -11.20
N GLN A 209 5.71 -23.00 -11.84
CA GLN A 209 4.84 -22.11 -12.62
C GLN A 209 4.23 -21.01 -11.75
N ARG A 210 3.70 -21.37 -10.58
CA ARG A 210 3.16 -20.37 -9.62
C ARG A 210 4.22 -19.37 -9.16
N ILE A 211 5.45 -19.84 -8.90
CA ILE A 211 6.55 -18.94 -8.54
C ILE A 211 6.80 -17.94 -9.66
N GLN A 212 6.90 -18.40 -10.92
CA GLN A 212 7.12 -17.51 -12.07
C GLN A 212 5.98 -16.51 -12.27
N GLU A 213 4.72 -16.94 -12.12
CA GLU A 213 3.55 -16.07 -12.19
C GLU A 213 3.59 -15.00 -11.08
N THR A 214 3.83 -15.39 -9.84
CA THR A 214 3.94 -14.47 -8.70
C THR A 214 5.14 -13.53 -8.82
N GLU A 215 6.28 -13.99 -9.34
CA GLU A 215 7.44 -13.14 -9.62
C GLU A 215 7.12 -12.07 -10.66
N LYS A 216 6.35 -12.42 -11.69
CA LYS A 216 5.87 -11.48 -12.70
C LYS A 216 4.90 -10.45 -12.10
N GLU A 217 3.91 -10.89 -11.33
CA GLU A 217 2.98 -10.00 -10.63
C GLU A 217 3.72 -9.03 -9.69
N LEU A 218 4.74 -9.52 -8.98
CA LEU A 218 5.60 -8.70 -8.14
C LEU A 218 6.36 -7.64 -8.95
N GLN A 219 6.86 -7.99 -10.13
CA GLN A 219 7.55 -7.05 -11.01
C GLN A 219 6.60 -5.98 -11.55
N ASP A 220 5.41 -6.36 -12.00
CA ASP A 220 4.38 -5.44 -12.49
C ASP A 220 3.96 -4.45 -11.39
N LEU A 221 3.78 -4.94 -10.15
CA LEU A 221 3.45 -4.10 -9.00
C LEU A 221 4.58 -3.12 -8.65
N ARG A 222 5.84 -3.56 -8.68
CA ARG A 222 7.01 -2.68 -8.46
C ARG A 222 7.04 -1.56 -9.50
N GLN A 223 6.82 -1.90 -10.77
CA GLN A 223 6.79 -0.91 -11.84
C GLN A 223 5.64 0.10 -11.66
N ALA A 224 4.46 -0.35 -11.23
CA ALA A 224 3.34 0.53 -10.94
C ALA A 224 3.64 1.51 -9.78
N VAL A 225 4.26 1.02 -8.70
CA VAL A 225 4.71 1.84 -7.56
C VAL A 225 5.74 2.88 -8.00
N ASP A 226 6.74 2.47 -8.79
CA ASP A 226 7.79 3.37 -9.28
C ASP A 226 7.21 4.44 -10.21
N SER A 227 6.32 4.05 -11.13
CA SER A 227 5.65 4.98 -12.03
C SER A 227 4.77 5.99 -11.27
N LEU A 228 4.04 5.55 -10.24
CA LEU A 228 3.24 6.45 -9.41
C LEU A 228 4.14 7.43 -8.64
N THR A 229 5.23 6.93 -8.08
CA THR A 229 6.19 7.76 -7.32
C THR A 229 6.80 8.84 -8.20
N GLN A 230 7.20 8.48 -9.43
CA GLN A 230 7.73 9.44 -10.41
C GLN A 230 6.69 10.48 -10.83
N SER A 231 5.45 10.03 -11.11
CA SER A 231 4.33 10.92 -11.46
C SER A 231 4.01 11.91 -10.35
N ALA A 232 3.91 11.44 -9.10
CA ALA A 232 3.64 12.28 -7.94
C ALA A 232 4.73 13.33 -7.75
N ARG A 233 6.01 12.95 -7.89
CA ARG A 233 7.13 13.88 -7.82
C ARG A 233 7.05 14.96 -8.90
N ALA A 234 6.80 14.57 -10.15
CA ALA A 234 6.66 15.52 -11.24
C ALA A 234 5.50 16.50 -11.00
N ALA A 235 4.35 16.00 -10.53
CA ALA A 235 3.19 16.84 -10.20
C ALA A 235 3.50 17.86 -9.09
N VAL A 236 4.27 17.47 -8.07
CA VAL A 236 4.74 18.38 -7.01
C VAL A 236 5.66 19.45 -7.60
N GLU A 237 6.68 19.05 -8.36
CA GLU A 237 7.64 19.98 -8.98
C GLU A 237 6.94 21.00 -9.90
N ASP A 238 5.99 20.56 -10.73
CA ASP A 238 5.19 21.44 -11.58
C ASP A 238 4.29 22.38 -10.77
N SER A 239 3.67 21.87 -9.70
CA SER A 239 2.81 22.68 -8.82
C SER A 239 3.62 23.77 -8.11
N GLU A 240 4.79 23.43 -7.57
CA GLU A 240 5.71 24.38 -6.92
C GLU A 240 6.15 25.48 -7.88
N ARG A 241 6.45 25.11 -9.14
CA ARG A 241 6.80 26.09 -10.19
C ARG A 241 5.66 27.08 -10.42
N ILE A 242 4.43 26.60 -10.58
CA ILE A 242 3.25 27.44 -10.81
C ILE A 242 2.99 28.37 -9.62
N PHE A 243 3.04 27.85 -8.38
CA PHE A 243 2.86 28.69 -7.19
C PHE A 243 3.95 29.76 -7.07
N THR A 244 5.19 29.42 -7.42
CA THR A 244 6.29 30.39 -7.44
C THR A 244 6.04 31.53 -8.44
N GLU A 245 5.54 31.22 -9.64
CA GLU A 245 5.17 32.22 -10.65
C GLU A 245 4.01 33.12 -10.17
N LEU A 246 3.03 32.56 -9.45
CA LEU A 246 1.93 33.32 -8.85
C LEU A 246 2.42 34.26 -7.75
N ILE A 247 3.29 33.79 -6.85
CA ILE A 247 3.88 34.61 -5.79
C ILE A 247 4.61 35.81 -6.40
N ARG A 248 5.46 35.58 -7.41
CA ARG A 248 6.17 36.65 -8.12
C ARG A 248 5.22 37.68 -8.74
N SER A 249 4.11 37.23 -9.30
CA SER A 249 3.09 38.12 -9.89
C SER A 249 2.41 39.00 -8.84
N ILE A 250 2.10 38.43 -7.67
CA ILE A 250 1.51 39.16 -6.54
C ILE A 250 2.52 40.17 -5.96
N GLU A 251 3.80 39.79 -5.81
CA GLU A 251 4.87 40.68 -5.34
C GLU A 251 5.10 41.87 -6.30
N ARG A 252 5.02 41.61 -7.61
CA ARG A 252 5.10 42.66 -8.63
C ARG A 252 3.94 43.65 -8.49
N MET A 253 2.69 43.15 -8.43
CA MET A 253 1.51 44.00 -8.24
C MET A 253 1.57 44.80 -6.93
N ARG A 254 2.04 44.20 -5.83
CA ARG A 254 2.29 44.89 -4.56
C ARG A 254 3.24 46.08 -4.74
N SER A 255 4.32 45.88 -5.50
CA SER A 255 5.31 46.93 -5.77
C SER A 255 4.72 48.04 -6.65
N GLU A 256 3.99 47.68 -7.71
CA GLU A 256 3.32 48.63 -8.61
C GLU A 256 2.32 49.53 -7.85
N VAL A 257 1.48 48.96 -6.98
CA VAL A 257 0.51 49.72 -6.16
C VAL A 257 1.23 50.67 -5.20
N LYS A 258 2.32 50.22 -4.57
CA LYS A 258 3.11 51.04 -3.64
C LYS A 258 3.68 52.27 -4.35
N GLU A 259 4.30 52.08 -5.52
CA GLU A 259 4.88 53.19 -6.27
C GLU A 259 3.81 54.16 -6.75
N LEU A 260 2.66 53.68 -7.23
CA LEU A 260 1.54 54.54 -7.64
C LEU A 260 1.06 55.47 -6.51
N ILE A 261 0.96 54.96 -5.28
CA ILE A 261 0.57 55.76 -4.11
C ILE A 261 1.66 56.82 -3.82
N ARG A 262 2.93 56.42 -3.83
CA ARG A 262 4.05 57.34 -3.52
C ARG A 262 4.19 58.44 -4.56
N ASP A 263 4.03 58.12 -5.84
CA ASP A 263 4.08 59.10 -6.92
C ASP A 263 2.94 60.12 -6.80
N GLN A 264 1.72 59.64 -6.53
CA GLN A 264 0.57 60.53 -6.38
C GLN A 264 0.63 61.37 -5.10
N GLU A 265 1.10 60.80 -3.98
CA GLU A 265 1.38 61.50 -2.72
C GLU A 265 2.36 62.65 -2.98
N LYS A 266 3.53 62.34 -3.57
CA LYS A 266 4.56 63.33 -3.90
C LYS A 266 4.00 64.42 -4.82
N ALA A 267 3.29 64.05 -5.88
CA ALA A 267 2.73 65.01 -6.82
C ALA A 267 1.66 65.92 -6.17
N ALA A 268 0.83 65.39 -5.26
CA ALA A 268 -0.18 66.16 -4.54
C ALA A 268 0.46 67.12 -3.52
N VAL A 269 1.45 66.64 -2.76
CA VAL A 269 2.19 67.45 -1.78
C VAL A 269 2.94 68.58 -2.49
N SER A 270 3.69 68.32 -3.56
CA SER A 270 4.41 69.38 -4.30
C SER A 270 3.48 70.39 -4.99
N ARG A 271 2.21 70.04 -5.26
CA ARG A 271 1.19 71.03 -5.68
C ARG A 271 0.73 71.89 -4.52
N ALA A 272 0.53 71.31 -3.34
CA ALA A 272 0.13 72.04 -2.15
C ALA A 272 1.23 72.99 -1.64
N GLU A 273 2.49 72.53 -1.61
CA GLU A 273 3.65 73.34 -1.21
C GLU A 273 3.79 74.60 -2.06
N ARG A 274 3.67 74.49 -3.39
CA ARG A 274 3.69 75.66 -4.29
C ARG A 274 2.56 76.66 -4.04
N LEU A 275 1.39 76.18 -3.62
CA LEU A 275 0.28 77.06 -3.24
C LEU A 275 0.53 77.73 -1.89
N LEU A 276 1.12 77.00 -0.93
CA LEU A 276 1.51 77.55 0.37
C LEU A 276 2.56 78.66 0.21
N GLU A 277 3.65 78.41 -0.51
CA GLU A 277 4.71 79.41 -0.77
C GLU A 277 4.13 80.68 -1.39
N ARG A 278 3.23 80.53 -2.37
CA ARG A 278 2.55 81.66 -3.01
C ARG A 278 1.69 82.45 -2.03
N LEU A 279 0.88 81.77 -1.20
CA LEU A 279 0.03 82.42 -0.20
C LEU A 279 0.86 83.12 0.87
N GLU A 280 1.96 82.52 1.32
CA GLU A 280 2.90 83.14 2.27
C GLU A 280 3.51 84.41 1.69
N GLN A 281 3.89 84.40 0.41
CA GLN A 281 4.39 85.58 -0.29
C GLN A 281 3.32 86.68 -0.41
N GLU A 282 2.07 86.31 -0.75
CA GLU A 282 0.96 87.25 -0.83
C GLU A 282 0.63 87.88 0.53
N ILE A 283 0.62 87.09 1.61
CA ILE A 283 0.46 87.59 2.99
C ILE A 283 1.61 88.54 3.36
N ALA A 284 2.85 88.21 2.99
CA ALA A 284 3.99 89.07 3.28
C ALA A 284 3.90 90.43 2.56
N GLU A 285 3.45 90.44 1.29
CA GLU A 285 3.23 91.67 0.54
C GLU A 285 2.07 92.51 1.10
N LEU A 286 0.96 91.86 1.50
CA LEU A 286 -0.17 92.53 2.14
C LEU A 286 0.23 93.15 3.47
N ARG A 287 0.96 92.41 4.33
CA ARG A 287 1.49 92.94 5.61
C ARG A 287 2.44 94.11 5.40
N ARG A 288 3.29 94.07 4.37
CA ARG A 288 4.19 95.20 4.05
C ARG A 288 3.39 96.45 3.69
N ARG A 289 2.38 96.32 2.83
CA ARG A 289 1.49 97.46 2.46
C ARG A 289 0.70 97.99 3.64
N ASP A 290 0.19 97.11 4.50
CA ASP A 290 -0.54 97.50 5.70
C ASP A 290 0.33 98.35 6.63
N ALA A 291 1.59 97.95 6.85
CA ALA A 291 2.56 98.73 7.61
C ALA A 291 2.90 100.09 6.95
N GLU A 292 3.03 100.14 5.61
CA GLU A 292 3.24 101.40 4.86
C GLU A 292 2.04 102.34 5.02
N LEU A 293 0.81 101.83 4.97
CA LEU A 293 -0.43 102.59 5.19
C LEU A 293 -0.53 103.11 6.63
N GLU A 294 -0.22 102.27 7.61
CA GLU A 294 -0.23 102.65 9.03
C GLU A 294 0.80 103.76 9.29
N GLN A 295 2.02 103.64 8.75
CA GLN A 295 3.04 104.68 8.86
C GLN A 295 2.61 106.00 8.21
N LEU A 296 1.97 105.93 7.04
CA LEU A 296 1.48 107.12 6.34
C LEU A 296 0.36 107.83 7.13
N SER A 297 -0.52 107.07 7.78
CA SER A 297 -1.63 107.62 8.57
C SER A 297 -1.20 108.46 9.78
N HIS A 298 0.02 108.23 10.29
CA HIS A 298 0.61 108.96 11.42
C HIS A 298 1.52 110.12 10.97
N THR A 299 1.57 110.45 9.68
CA THR A 299 2.41 111.54 9.16
C THR A 299 1.75 112.90 9.36
N GLU A 300 2.42 113.83 10.06
CA GLU A 300 1.91 115.19 10.31
C GLU A 300 2.17 116.18 9.14
N ASP A 301 2.99 115.81 8.15
CA ASP A 301 3.26 116.61 6.94
C ASP A 301 2.18 116.33 5.87
N ASP A 302 1.22 117.26 5.78
CA ASP A 302 0.09 117.19 4.84
C ASP A 302 0.54 117.06 3.37
N ILE A 303 1.67 117.63 2.97
CA ILE A 303 2.16 117.59 1.59
C ILE A 303 2.76 116.21 1.29
N HIS A 304 3.60 115.68 2.19
CA HIS A 304 4.16 114.34 2.06
C HIS A 304 3.08 113.26 2.11
N PHE A 305 2.06 113.43 2.97
CA PHE A 305 0.88 112.57 3.02
C PHE A 305 0.16 112.56 1.68
N LEU A 306 -0.20 113.73 1.12
CA LEU A 306 -0.94 113.81 -0.15
C LEU A 306 -0.14 113.23 -1.34
N GLN A 307 1.18 113.44 -1.39
CA GLN A 307 2.04 112.91 -2.45
C GLN A 307 2.18 111.38 -2.38
N SER A 308 2.33 110.83 -1.17
CA SER A 308 2.53 109.39 -0.96
C SER A 308 1.22 108.60 -0.98
N CYS A 309 0.11 109.22 -0.54
CA CYS A 309 -1.21 108.59 -0.46
C CYS A 309 -1.71 108.16 -1.85
N GLN A 310 -1.39 108.91 -2.92
CA GLN A 310 -1.73 108.51 -4.29
C GLN A 310 -1.01 107.23 -4.76
N SER A 311 0.21 106.97 -4.26
CA SER A 311 1.00 105.78 -4.62
C SER A 311 0.59 104.55 -3.79
N VAL A 312 0.32 104.73 -2.50
CA VAL A 312 0.07 103.63 -1.55
C VAL A 312 -1.40 103.18 -1.57
N CYS A 313 -2.35 104.10 -1.81
CA CYS A 313 -3.79 103.78 -1.88
C CYS A 313 -4.25 103.22 -3.22
N ALA A 314 -3.36 103.11 -4.22
CA ALA A 314 -3.68 102.44 -5.48
C ALA A 314 -3.91 100.94 -5.21
N PRO A 315 -5.08 100.37 -5.54
CA PRO A 315 -5.31 98.95 -5.36
C PRO A 315 -4.32 98.15 -6.21
N PRO A 316 -3.89 96.95 -5.77
CA PRO A 316 -3.18 96.05 -6.66
C PRO A 316 -4.02 95.82 -7.91
N GLY A 317 -3.39 95.80 -9.09
CA GLY A 317 -4.08 95.59 -10.38
C GLY A 317 -4.98 94.35 -10.36
N PRO A 318 -5.98 94.27 -11.27
CA PRO A 318 -7.07 93.31 -11.16
C PRO A 318 -6.51 91.88 -11.20
N GLY A 319 -6.64 91.21 -10.07
CA GLY A 319 -6.41 89.80 -9.92
C GLY A 319 -7.30 89.34 -8.79
N ASP A 320 -8.61 89.23 -9.07
CA ASP A 320 -9.48 88.32 -8.34
C ASP A 320 -8.88 86.91 -8.48
N LEU A 321 -7.89 86.62 -7.65
CA LEU A 321 -7.26 85.32 -7.62
C LEU A 321 -8.34 84.35 -7.16
N PRO A 322 -8.55 83.23 -7.87
CA PRO A 322 -9.59 82.28 -7.50
C PRO A 322 -9.43 81.91 -6.03
N ARG A 323 -10.49 82.11 -5.23
CA ARG A 323 -10.52 81.61 -3.84
C ARG A 323 -10.14 80.14 -3.85
N ILE A 324 -9.02 79.82 -3.22
CA ILE A 324 -8.53 78.45 -3.13
C ILE A 324 -9.60 77.64 -2.40
N THR A 325 -10.18 76.67 -3.11
CA THR A 325 -11.11 75.72 -2.51
C THR A 325 -10.30 74.51 -2.10
N VAL A 326 -10.04 74.38 -0.80
CA VAL A 326 -9.36 73.20 -0.25
C VAL A 326 -10.36 72.06 -0.19
N ASN A 327 -10.02 70.91 -0.76
CA ASN A 327 -10.78 69.68 -0.53
C ASN A 327 -10.39 69.12 0.86
N PRO A 328 -11.31 69.08 1.85
CA PRO A 328 -11.00 68.57 3.19
C PRO A 328 -10.90 67.04 3.24
N HIS A 329 -11.28 66.32 2.18
CA HIS A 329 -11.31 64.86 2.13
C HIS A 329 -10.23 64.32 1.17
N VAL A 330 -8.97 64.33 1.60
CA VAL A 330 -7.85 63.70 0.88
C VAL A 330 -7.54 62.35 1.53
N SER A 331 -7.79 61.24 0.82
CA SER A 331 -7.59 59.88 1.34
C SER A 331 -7.27 58.87 0.23
N PHE A 332 -6.51 57.82 0.56
CA PHE A 332 -6.25 56.65 -0.28
C PHE A 332 -7.07 55.41 0.14
N GLU A 333 -8.06 55.55 1.01
CA GLU A 333 -8.86 54.44 1.57
C GLU A 333 -9.52 53.56 0.49
N ALA A 334 -9.93 54.15 -0.63
CA ALA A 334 -10.46 53.41 -1.77
C ALA A 334 -9.47 52.36 -2.33
N VAL A 335 -8.15 52.65 -2.30
CA VAL A 335 -7.12 51.70 -2.73
C VAL A 335 -7.11 50.48 -1.81
N SER A 336 -7.15 50.70 -0.49
CA SER A 336 -7.22 49.62 0.50
C SER A 336 -8.48 48.77 0.34
N LYS A 337 -9.61 49.39 -0.02
CA LYS A 337 -10.86 48.68 -0.33
C LYS A 337 -10.69 47.76 -1.54
N HIS A 338 -10.14 48.25 -2.64
CA HIS A 338 -9.94 47.44 -3.85
C HIS A 338 -8.95 46.28 -3.63
N VAL A 339 -7.90 46.49 -2.82
CA VAL A 339 -6.97 45.40 -2.45
C VAL A 339 -7.66 44.35 -1.56
N SER A 340 -8.55 44.78 -0.67
CA SER A 340 -9.36 43.87 0.15
C SER A 340 -10.33 43.03 -0.70
N GLU A 341 -11.01 43.65 -1.66
CA GLU A 341 -11.90 42.95 -2.62
C GLU A 341 -11.12 41.91 -3.44
N LEU A 342 -9.88 42.23 -3.86
CA LEU A 342 -9.01 41.28 -4.56
C LEU A 342 -8.64 40.09 -3.68
N LYS A 343 -8.33 40.33 -2.40
CA LYS A 343 -8.01 39.26 -1.42
C LYS A 343 -9.18 38.28 -1.29
N GLU A 344 -10.40 38.78 -1.08
CA GLU A 344 -11.59 37.93 -0.93
C GLU A 344 -11.81 37.05 -2.16
N ARG A 345 -11.68 37.62 -3.37
CA ARG A 345 -11.81 36.85 -4.62
C ARG A 345 -10.74 35.76 -4.76
N LEU A 346 -9.50 36.04 -4.34
CA LEU A 346 -8.42 35.04 -4.37
C LEU A 346 -8.67 33.91 -3.36
N GLU A 347 -9.16 34.22 -2.16
CA GLU A 347 -9.50 33.21 -1.14
C GLU A 347 -10.61 32.27 -1.62
N ASP A 348 -11.64 32.79 -2.30
CA ASP A 348 -12.72 31.96 -2.84
C ASP A 348 -12.24 31.06 -3.98
N ILE A 349 -11.40 31.58 -4.89
CA ILE A 349 -10.77 30.78 -5.95
C ILE A 349 -9.91 29.68 -5.33
N TYR A 350 -9.09 30.02 -4.33
CA TYR A 350 -8.23 29.05 -3.64
C TYR A 350 -9.03 27.91 -3.03
N LYS A 351 -10.09 28.20 -2.26
CA LYS A 351 -10.94 27.16 -1.66
C LYS A 351 -11.54 26.23 -2.70
N GLY A 352 -12.09 26.79 -3.78
CA GLY A 352 -12.70 26.00 -4.85
C GLY A 352 -11.71 25.10 -5.60
N VAL A 353 -10.50 25.60 -5.87
CA VAL A 353 -9.45 24.83 -6.54
C VAL A 353 -8.88 23.76 -5.60
N PHE A 354 -8.66 24.08 -4.32
CA PHE A 354 -8.08 23.16 -3.35
C PHE A 354 -8.92 21.90 -3.17
N VAL A 355 -10.26 22.03 -3.11
CA VAL A 355 -11.17 20.88 -3.03
C VAL A 355 -11.00 19.95 -4.23
N LYS A 356 -10.91 20.51 -5.45
CA LYS A 356 -10.71 19.71 -6.67
C LYS A 356 -9.36 18.99 -6.67
N ILE A 357 -8.30 19.67 -6.23
CA ILE A 357 -6.97 19.06 -6.10
C ILE A 357 -7.00 17.90 -5.09
N SER A 358 -7.60 18.09 -3.91
CA SER A 358 -7.73 17.03 -2.89
C SER A 358 -8.43 15.79 -3.46
N GLN A 359 -9.57 15.99 -4.14
CA GLN A 359 -10.33 14.92 -4.76
C GLN A 359 -9.51 14.15 -5.81
N THR A 360 -8.81 14.87 -6.71
CA THR A 360 -7.97 14.21 -7.72
C THR A 360 -6.78 13.46 -7.12
N VAL A 361 -6.21 13.93 -6.01
CA VAL A 361 -5.12 13.22 -5.30
C VAL A 361 -5.64 11.97 -4.62
N GLU A 362 -6.83 12.03 -4.01
CA GLU A 362 -7.47 10.90 -3.32
C GLU A 362 -7.88 9.76 -4.28
N GLU A 363 -8.13 10.06 -5.55
CA GLU A 363 -8.50 9.08 -6.60
C GLU A 363 -7.36 8.15 -7.06
N VAL A 364 -6.11 8.45 -6.68
CA VAL A 364 -4.95 7.72 -7.20
C VAL A 364 -4.69 6.46 -6.38
N HIS A 365 -5.08 5.30 -6.93
CA HIS A 365 -4.85 3.99 -6.31
C HIS A 365 -4.05 3.06 -7.20
N ILE A 366 -3.17 2.26 -6.58
CA ILE A 366 -2.40 1.21 -7.28
C ILE A 366 -3.26 -0.04 -7.50
N LEU A 367 -4.18 -0.33 -6.58
CA LEU A 367 -5.01 -1.53 -6.57
C LEU A 367 -6.48 -1.13 -6.43
N GLU A 368 -7.28 -1.35 -7.47
CA GLU A 368 -8.74 -1.38 -7.36
C GLU A 368 -9.18 -2.86 -7.33
N PRO A 369 -9.99 -3.30 -6.35
CA PRO A 369 -10.53 -4.65 -6.33
C PRO A 369 -11.41 -4.90 -7.57
N ARG A 370 -11.15 -5.97 -8.34
CA ARG A 370 -11.89 -6.26 -9.58
C ARG A 370 -12.72 -7.54 -9.49
N ILE A 371 -12.21 -8.53 -8.78
CA ILE A 371 -12.90 -9.81 -8.57
C ILE A 371 -13.32 -9.95 -7.11
N ARG A 372 -14.32 -10.80 -6.83
CA ARG A 372 -14.90 -10.97 -5.50
C ARG A 372 -13.84 -11.29 -4.44
N GLU A 373 -12.84 -12.09 -4.80
CA GLU A 373 -11.71 -12.48 -3.96
C GLU A 373 -10.90 -11.26 -3.47
N ASP A 374 -10.73 -10.24 -4.33
CA ASP A 374 -10.06 -8.99 -3.96
C ASP A 374 -10.90 -8.20 -2.95
N PHE A 375 -12.22 -8.29 -2.99
CA PHE A 375 -13.08 -7.60 -2.02
C PHE A 375 -13.08 -8.30 -0.66
N LEU A 376 -12.97 -9.63 -0.64
CA LEU A 376 -12.98 -10.43 0.59
C LEU A 376 -11.81 -10.09 1.54
N GLN A 377 -10.69 -9.59 1.02
CA GLN A 377 -9.56 -9.13 1.84
C GLN A 377 -9.92 -7.93 2.73
N TYR A 378 -10.97 -7.17 2.37
CA TYR A 378 -11.48 -6.03 3.14
C TYR A 378 -12.71 -6.41 3.98
N SER A 379 -13.00 -7.70 4.14
CA SER A 379 -14.19 -8.16 4.84
C SER A 379 -14.26 -7.64 6.28
N CYS A 380 -15.38 -7.02 6.64
CA CYS A 380 -15.65 -6.52 7.99
C CYS A 380 -16.77 -7.32 8.67
N GLN A 381 -16.60 -7.59 9.96
CA GLN A 381 -17.66 -8.18 10.77
C GLN A 381 -18.60 -7.08 11.28
N LEU A 382 -19.88 -7.23 10.99
CA LEU A 382 -20.93 -6.28 11.36
C LEU A 382 -21.94 -6.93 12.30
N THR A 383 -22.48 -6.14 13.22
CA THR A 383 -23.54 -6.56 14.14
C THR A 383 -24.63 -5.49 14.22
N LEU A 384 -25.89 -5.92 14.13
CA LEU A 384 -27.06 -5.05 14.21
C LEU A 384 -27.20 -4.49 15.63
N ASP A 385 -27.47 -3.19 15.77
CA ASP A 385 -27.62 -2.55 17.07
C ASP A 385 -29.07 -2.63 17.58
N PRO A 386 -29.36 -3.39 18.65
CA PRO A 386 -30.71 -3.44 19.24
C PRO A 386 -31.22 -2.08 19.75
N ASN A 387 -30.31 -1.14 20.02
CA ASN A 387 -30.67 0.19 20.48
C ASN A 387 -31.24 1.09 19.37
N THR A 388 -30.92 0.79 18.11
CA THR A 388 -31.43 1.54 16.95
C THR A 388 -32.65 0.87 16.34
N ALA A 389 -32.78 -0.45 16.48
CA ALA A 389 -33.82 -1.25 15.83
C ALA A 389 -35.25 -0.76 16.14
N HIS A 390 -36.02 -0.52 15.09
CA HIS A 390 -37.45 -0.23 15.22
C HIS A 390 -38.20 -1.37 15.91
N ARG A 391 -39.27 -1.05 16.66
CA ARG A 391 -40.01 -2.03 17.48
C ARG A 391 -40.66 -3.16 16.69
N CYS A 392 -40.94 -2.99 15.41
CA CYS A 392 -41.45 -4.06 14.53
C CYS A 392 -40.33 -4.89 13.86
N LEU A 393 -39.08 -4.75 14.29
CA LEU A 393 -37.96 -5.55 13.79
C LEU A 393 -37.51 -6.54 14.85
N ARG A 394 -37.41 -7.82 14.49
CA ARG A 394 -36.84 -8.85 15.36
C ARG A 394 -35.42 -9.15 14.92
N LEU A 395 -34.49 -9.05 15.86
CA LEU A 395 -33.09 -9.44 15.66
C LEU A 395 -32.89 -10.91 16.04
N SER A 396 -32.15 -11.66 15.22
CA SER A 396 -31.83 -13.08 15.40
C SER A 396 -30.35 -13.37 15.09
N GLU A 397 -29.93 -14.62 15.29
CA GLU A 397 -28.58 -15.11 14.98
C GLU A 397 -27.44 -14.26 15.58
N GLY A 398 -27.58 -13.89 16.86
CA GLY A 398 -26.58 -13.04 17.53
C GLY A 398 -26.52 -11.62 16.96
N ASN A 399 -27.67 -11.06 16.57
CA ASN A 399 -27.81 -9.76 15.92
C ASN A 399 -27.13 -9.69 14.54
N ARG A 400 -27.12 -10.80 13.80
CA ARG A 400 -26.64 -10.83 12.40
C ARG A 400 -27.77 -10.93 11.38
N GLU A 401 -29.00 -11.14 11.85
CA GLU A 401 -30.18 -11.19 11.01
C GLU A 401 -31.27 -10.29 11.60
N VAL A 402 -32.00 -9.60 10.73
CA VAL A 402 -33.18 -8.81 11.06
C VAL A 402 -34.36 -9.24 10.21
N THR A 403 -35.52 -9.41 10.84
CA THR A 403 -36.79 -9.71 10.16
C THR A 403 -37.86 -8.71 10.58
N ARG A 404 -38.67 -8.23 9.62
CA ARG A 404 -39.86 -7.43 9.96
C ARG A 404 -40.98 -8.35 10.43
N VAL A 405 -41.46 -8.09 11.63
CA VAL A 405 -42.57 -8.80 12.26
C VAL A 405 -43.65 -7.79 12.60
N GLY A 406 -44.92 -8.11 12.34
CA GLY A 406 -46.04 -7.24 12.67
C GLY A 406 -46.24 -7.02 14.18
N GLN A 407 -45.59 -7.85 15.02
CA GLN A 407 -45.67 -7.75 16.48
C GLN A 407 -44.59 -6.83 17.05
N ILE A 408 -44.99 -5.95 17.97
CA ILE A 408 -44.09 -5.06 18.71
C ILE A 408 -43.13 -5.90 19.58
N GLN A 409 -41.84 -5.76 19.34
CA GLN A 409 -40.77 -6.40 20.10
C GLN A 409 -40.52 -5.64 21.41
N PRO A 410 -40.19 -6.35 22.51
CA PRO A 410 -40.06 -5.77 23.85
C PRO A 410 -38.71 -5.06 24.06
N TYR A 411 -38.27 -4.24 23.11
CA TYR A 411 -37.06 -3.43 23.29
C TYR A 411 -37.31 -2.28 24.28
N PRO A 412 -36.32 -1.94 25.12
CA PRO A 412 -36.41 -0.78 26.00
C PRO A 412 -36.41 0.53 25.21
N ASP A 413 -37.01 1.57 25.75
CA ASP A 413 -36.92 2.91 25.14
C ASP A 413 -35.47 3.38 25.09
N HIS A 414 -35.07 3.97 23.96
CA HIS A 414 -33.71 4.45 23.74
C HIS A 414 -33.73 5.66 22.79
N PRO A 415 -32.91 6.71 23.01
CA PRO A 415 -32.89 7.89 22.14
C PRO A 415 -32.48 7.58 20.70
N GLU A 416 -31.59 6.59 20.50
CA GLU A 416 -31.13 6.17 19.17
C GLU A 416 -32.13 5.28 18.40
N ARG A 417 -33.28 4.96 18.99
CA ARG A 417 -34.26 4.05 18.37
C ARG A 417 -35.02 4.75 17.26
N PHE A 418 -35.14 4.08 16.11
CA PHE A 418 -36.05 4.53 15.06
C PHE A 418 -37.49 4.19 15.43
N ASP A 419 -38.35 5.21 15.44
CA ASP A 419 -39.78 5.07 15.78
C ASP A 419 -40.70 5.23 14.56
N SER A 420 -40.23 5.89 13.49
CA SER A 420 -41.06 6.17 12.29
C SER A 420 -40.94 5.09 11.21
N TRP A 421 -39.71 4.65 10.90
CA TRP A 421 -39.42 3.69 9.85
C TRP A 421 -38.98 2.35 10.44
N THR A 422 -39.37 1.24 9.79
CA THR A 422 -38.91 -0.11 10.11
C THR A 422 -37.47 -0.34 9.66
N GLN A 423 -36.54 0.29 10.37
CA GLN A 423 -35.11 0.27 10.07
C GLN A 423 -34.21 0.05 11.29
N VAL A 424 -32.96 -0.31 11.03
CA VAL A 424 -31.92 -0.60 12.04
C VAL A 424 -30.54 -0.23 11.47
N LEU A 425 -29.62 0.18 12.33
CA LEU A 425 -28.20 0.36 12.01
C LEU A 425 -27.34 -0.73 12.67
N CYS A 426 -26.18 -0.99 12.09
CA CYS A 426 -25.10 -1.74 12.71
C CYS A 426 -24.39 -0.90 13.79
N ARG A 427 -23.66 -1.58 14.67
CA ARG A 427 -22.91 -0.95 15.77
C ARG A 427 -21.60 -0.33 15.30
N GLU A 428 -20.97 -0.95 14.32
CA GLU A 428 -19.65 -0.59 13.81
C GLU A 428 -19.76 0.60 12.85
N GLY A 429 -18.98 1.66 13.13
CA GLY A 429 -18.79 2.78 12.22
C GLY A 429 -17.55 2.54 11.35
N LEU A 430 -17.71 2.63 10.03
CA LEU A 430 -16.69 2.31 9.05
C LEU A 430 -15.99 3.58 8.55
N SER A 431 -14.65 3.57 8.50
CA SER A 431 -13.81 4.71 8.10
C SER A 431 -12.57 4.33 7.28
N GLY A 432 -12.52 3.12 6.73
CA GLY A 432 -11.44 2.65 5.86
C GLY A 432 -11.98 1.87 4.66
N CYS A 433 -11.14 1.03 4.05
CA CYS A 433 -11.60 0.07 3.04
C CYS A 433 -12.33 -1.07 3.75
N CYS A 434 -13.62 -1.25 3.49
CA CYS A 434 -14.47 -2.24 4.15
C CYS A 434 -15.38 -2.91 3.12
N TYR A 435 -15.58 -4.21 3.28
CA TYR A 435 -16.47 -5.01 2.46
C TYR A 435 -17.38 -5.87 3.31
N TRP A 436 -18.65 -5.96 2.96
CA TRP A 436 -19.58 -6.91 3.56
C TRP A 436 -20.61 -7.37 2.55
N GLU A 437 -21.20 -8.54 2.81
CA GLU A 437 -22.31 -9.07 2.02
C GLU A 437 -23.55 -9.20 2.90
N ALA A 438 -24.69 -8.79 2.36
CA ALA A 438 -25.99 -8.93 2.99
C ALA A 438 -26.91 -9.74 2.06
N GLU A 439 -27.45 -10.82 2.60
CA GLU A 439 -28.43 -11.67 1.94
C GLU A 439 -29.83 -11.27 2.40
N TRP A 440 -30.71 -10.97 1.45
CA TRP A 440 -32.05 -10.47 1.73
C TRP A 440 -33.12 -11.38 1.13
N SER A 441 -34.29 -11.38 1.76
CA SER A 441 -35.48 -12.07 1.27
C SER A 441 -36.75 -11.25 1.55
N GLY A 442 -37.83 -11.57 0.82
CA GLY A 442 -39.10 -10.85 0.90
C GLY A 442 -39.39 -9.99 -0.33
N GLU A 443 -40.34 -9.07 -0.21
CA GLU A 443 -40.77 -8.24 -1.36
C GLU A 443 -39.88 -7.02 -1.58
N ARG A 444 -39.48 -6.35 -0.49
CA ARG A 444 -38.80 -5.05 -0.55
C ARG A 444 -37.93 -4.85 0.68
N VAL A 445 -36.66 -4.57 0.45
CA VAL A 445 -35.69 -4.15 1.49
C VAL A 445 -34.84 -3.01 0.96
N SER A 446 -34.20 -2.28 1.86
CA SER A 446 -33.10 -1.37 1.49
C SER A 446 -31.85 -1.71 2.29
N ILE A 447 -30.72 -1.73 1.60
CA ILE A 447 -29.37 -1.90 2.17
C ILE A 447 -28.69 -0.54 2.06
N ALA A 448 -28.28 0.02 3.18
CA ALA A 448 -27.85 1.40 3.25
C ALA A 448 -26.61 1.58 4.12
N VAL A 449 -26.04 2.77 4.03
CA VAL A 449 -25.06 3.31 4.98
C VAL A 449 -25.49 4.72 5.36
N SER A 450 -25.18 5.14 6.58
CA SER A 450 -25.55 6.47 7.06
C SER A 450 -24.56 7.02 8.08
N TYR A 451 -24.45 8.35 8.16
CA TYR A 451 -23.82 8.98 9.30
C TYR A 451 -24.58 8.70 10.60
N LYS A 452 -23.87 8.68 11.71
CA LYS A 452 -24.47 8.43 13.03
C LYS A 452 -25.55 9.47 13.36
N GLU A 453 -25.36 10.70 12.92
CA GLU A 453 -26.20 11.86 13.24
C GLU A 453 -27.50 11.96 12.41
N ILE A 454 -27.87 10.92 11.64
CA ILE A 454 -29.19 10.86 11.02
C ILE A 454 -30.28 10.92 12.10
N SER A 455 -31.35 11.66 11.83
CA SER A 455 -32.44 11.79 12.79
C SER A 455 -33.06 10.42 13.10
N ARG A 456 -33.43 10.20 14.35
CA ARG A 456 -34.07 8.95 14.81
C ARG A 456 -35.59 9.04 14.81
N LYS A 457 -36.09 10.27 14.89
CA LYS A 457 -37.50 10.65 15.07
C LYS A 457 -37.87 11.76 14.10
N GLY A 458 -39.17 11.96 13.89
CA GLY A 458 -39.67 13.05 13.06
C GLY A 458 -40.26 12.57 11.73
N LEU A 459 -40.35 13.50 10.78
CA LEU A 459 -40.98 13.27 9.48
C LEU A 459 -40.21 12.22 8.67
N VAL A 460 -40.92 11.67 7.69
CA VAL A 460 -40.50 10.55 6.84
C VAL A 460 -39.12 10.80 6.20
N HIS A 461 -38.79 12.04 5.84
CA HIS A 461 -37.55 12.40 5.17
C HIS A 461 -36.33 12.50 6.12
N ASP A 462 -36.54 12.99 7.34
CA ASP A 462 -35.43 13.31 8.26
C ASP A 462 -34.71 12.07 8.81
N CYS A 463 -35.47 10.98 8.99
CA CYS A 463 -34.99 9.76 9.62
C CYS A 463 -34.89 8.55 8.68
N GLY A 464 -35.53 8.59 7.51
CA GLY A 464 -35.53 7.47 6.58
C GLY A 464 -34.19 7.29 5.86
N LEU A 465 -33.63 6.07 5.87
CA LEU A 465 -32.40 5.79 5.12
C LEU A 465 -32.60 5.97 3.61
N GLY A 466 -31.81 6.86 3.01
CA GLY A 466 -31.86 7.30 1.61
C GLY A 466 -32.69 8.57 1.37
N TRP A 467 -33.45 9.06 2.35
CA TRP A 467 -34.35 10.21 2.18
C TRP A 467 -33.74 11.56 2.60
N ASN A 468 -32.47 11.56 3.00
CA ASN A 468 -31.71 12.72 3.46
C ASN A 468 -30.28 12.68 2.92
N ASP A 469 -29.57 13.78 3.10
CA ASP A 469 -28.17 13.98 2.74
C ASP A 469 -27.16 13.23 3.63
N LYS A 470 -27.64 12.53 4.66
CA LYS A 470 -26.83 11.75 5.61
C LYS A 470 -26.83 10.24 5.34
N SER A 471 -27.50 9.78 4.28
CA SER A 471 -27.64 8.35 4.00
C SER A 471 -27.68 8.01 2.51
N TRP A 472 -27.10 6.85 2.18
CA TRP A 472 -27.05 6.28 0.83
C TRP A 472 -27.66 4.89 0.89
N SER A 473 -28.65 4.63 0.05
CA SER A 473 -29.56 3.48 0.21
C SER A 473 -29.81 2.79 -1.12
N LEU A 474 -29.53 1.49 -1.17
CA LEU A 474 -29.88 0.62 -2.28
C LEU A 474 -31.18 -0.11 -1.96
N PHE A 475 -32.24 0.27 -2.63
CA PHE A 475 -33.53 -0.42 -2.59
C PHE A 475 -33.50 -1.66 -3.49
N CYS A 476 -33.90 -2.80 -2.92
CA CYS A 476 -33.93 -4.10 -3.57
C CYS A 476 -35.35 -4.69 -3.52
N SER A 477 -35.84 -5.12 -4.68
CA SER A 477 -37.03 -5.97 -4.83
C SER A 477 -36.77 -7.03 -5.91
N PRO A 478 -37.54 -8.14 -5.95
CA PRO A 478 -37.33 -9.20 -6.95
C PRO A 478 -37.43 -8.71 -8.40
N SER A 479 -38.12 -7.58 -8.62
CA SER A 479 -38.40 -7.00 -9.93
C SER A 479 -37.66 -5.70 -10.22
N SER A 480 -36.97 -5.09 -9.23
CA SER A 480 -36.31 -3.80 -9.43
C SER A 480 -35.22 -3.52 -8.41
N CYS A 481 -34.19 -2.80 -8.84
CA CYS A 481 -33.20 -2.20 -7.95
C CYS A 481 -33.14 -0.69 -8.19
N ARG A 482 -33.01 0.10 -7.12
CA ARG A 482 -32.91 1.56 -7.20
C ARG A 482 -31.92 2.05 -6.18
N PHE A 483 -31.05 2.96 -6.59
CA PHE A 483 -30.22 3.70 -5.67
C PHE A 483 -30.95 4.97 -5.22
N ARG A 484 -30.75 5.40 -3.97
CA ARG A 484 -31.34 6.61 -3.41
C ARG A 484 -30.42 7.33 -2.44
N HIS A 485 -30.33 8.65 -2.57
CA HIS A 485 -29.64 9.57 -1.67
C HIS A 485 -30.33 10.94 -1.71
N ASN A 486 -30.53 11.59 -0.56
CA ASN A 486 -31.18 12.90 -0.48
C ASN A 486 -32.53 13.01 -1.22
N ASP A 487 -33.35 11.95 -1.12
CA ASP A 487 -34.64 11.81 -1.83
C ASP A 487 -34.55 11.75 -3.37
N GLU A 488 -33.35 11.80 -3.94
CA GLU A 488 -33.12 11.55 -5.36
C GLU A 488 -32.92 10.07 -5.60
N PHE A 489 -33.59 9.51 -6.62
CA PHE A 489 -33.47 8.09 -6.96
C PHE A 489 -32.94 7.87 -8.37
N THR A 490 -32.08 6.87 -8.50
CA THR A 490 -31.56 6.37 -9.77
C THR A 490 -32.07 4.94 -9.99
N LYS A 491 -32.80 4.71 -11.08
CA LYS A 491 -33.27 3.37 -11.43
C LYS A 491 -32.11 2.56 -12.03
N LEU A 492 -31.87 1.36 -11.51
CA LEU A 492 -30.79 0.50 -11.98
C LEU A 492 -31.32 -0.52 -13.01
N PRO A 493 -30.49 -0.94 -13.99
CA PRO A 493 -30.94 -1.67 -15.18
C PRO A 493 -31.37 -3.11 -14.92
N ALA A 494 -30.90 -3.76 -13.85
CA ALA A 494 -31.22 -5.15 -13.52
C ALA A 494 -31.74 -5.29 -12.08
N PRO A 495 -32.68 -6.24 -11.82
CA PRO A 495 -33.02 -6.62 -10.46
C PRO A 495 -31.81 -7.27 -9.78
N PRO A 496 -31.63 -7.07 -8.48
CA PRO A 496 -30.46 -7.59 -7.79
C PRO A 496 -30.63 -9.08 -7.47
N SER A 497 -29.52 -9.79 -7.35
CA SER A 497 -29.47 -11.06 -6.60
C SER A 497 -30.02 -10.88 -5.18
N SER A 498 -30.42 -11.99 -4.53
CA SER A 498 -30.72 -12.01 -3.10
C SER A 498 -29.49 -11.66 -2.25
N ARG A 499 -28.28 -11.68 -2.80
CA ARG A 499 -27.07 -11.26 -2.10
C ARG A 499 -26.47 -10.00 -2.70
N ILE A 500 -26.25 -9.01 -1.84
CA ILE A 500 -25.64 -7.73 -2.18
C ILE A 500 -24.30 -7.59 -1.46
N GLY A 501 -23.25 -7.35 -2.22
CA GLY A 501 -21.95 -6.90 -1.70
C GLY A 501 -21.91 -5.40 -1.63
N VAL A 502 -21.38 -4.86 -0.54
CA VAL A 502 -21.13 -3.43 -0.38
C VAL A 502 -19.66 -3.22 -0.10
N TYR A 503 -19.01 -2.41 -0.93
CA TYR A 503 -17.64 -1.98 -0.75
C TYR A 503 -17.62 -0.49 -0.45
N LEU A 504 -16.94 -0.15 0.63
CA LEU A 504 -16.67 1.22 1.05
C LEU A 504 -15.15 1.41 1.00
N ASP A 505 -14.70 2.40 0.24
CA ASP A 505 -13.40 3.04 0.46
C ASP A 505 -13.69 4.44 0.99
N HIS A 506 -13.65 4.57 2.32
CA HIS A 506 -13.97 5.83 2.98
C HIS A 506 -12.99 6.94 2.61
N GLY A 507 -11.70 6.61 2.51
CA GLY A 507 -10.62 7.57 2.21
C GLY A 507 -10.70 8.09 0.78
N ALA A 508 -11.06 7.23 -0.18
CA ALA A 508 -11.27 7.61 -1.57
C ALA A 508 -12.67 8.19 -1.85
N GLY A 509 -13.56 8.19 -0.85
CA GLY A 509 -14.94 8.62 -1.03
C GLY A 509 -15.80 7.68 -1.91
N ILE A 510 -15.41 6.41 -2.03
CA ILE A 510 -16.10 5.45 -2.92
C ILE A 510 -17.06 4.57 -2.11
N LEU A 511 -18.31 4.49 -2.55
CA LEU A 511 -19.28 3.50 -2.07
C LEU A 511 -19.87 2.75 -3.26
N SER A 512 -19.64 1.45 -3.32
CA SER A 512 -20.07 0.59 -4.43
C SER A 512 -20.94 -0.55 -3.95
N PHE A 513 -22.01 -0.80 -4.69
CA PHE A 513 -22.96 -1.89 -4.47
C PHE A 513 -22.86 -2.90 -5.60
N TYR A 514 -22.83 -4.18 -5.25
CA TYR A 514 -22.67 -5.28 -6.18
C TYR A 514 -23.76 -6.33 -5.98
N SER A 515 -24.27 -6.87 -7.07
CA SER A 515 -25.10 -8.07 -7.07
C SER A 515 -24.18 -9.29 -7.10
N ILE A 516 -24.38 -10.23 -6.17
CA ILE A 516 -23.55 -11.44 -6.04
C ILE A 516 -24.40 -12.66 -6.35
N SER A 517 -24.12 -13.31 -7.48
CA SER A 517 -24.65 -14.62 -7.84
C SER A 517 -23.47 -15.54 -8.19
N ASP A 518 -23.50 -16.21 -9.34
CA ASP A 518 -22.34 -16.90 -9.91
C ASP A 518 -21.24 -15.90 -10.33
N THR A 519 -21.64 -14.64 -10.59
CA THR A 519 -20.72 -13.54 -10.90
C THR A 519 -20.98 -12.34 -9.98
N MET A 520 -19.96 -11.49 -9.80
CA MET A 520 -20.07 -10.23 -9.08
C MET A 520 -20.29 -9.09 -10.08
N THR A 521 -21.47 -8.47 -10.06
CA THR A 521 -21.84 -7.41 -11.00
C THR A 521 -22.03 -6.08 -10.27
N LEU A 522 -21.34 -5.02 -10.71
CA LEU A 522 -21.53 -3.69 -10.16
C LEU A 522 -22.96 -3.19 -10.46
N LEU A 523 -23.69 -2.85 -9.40
CA LEU A 523 -25.04 -2.26 -9.49
C LEU A 523 -24.97 -0.74 -9.53
N HIS A 524 -24.20 -0.16 -8.62
CA HIS A 524 -24.07 1.30 -8.50
C HIS A 524 -22.78 1.67 -7.77
N ARG A 525 -22.17 2.79 -8.17
CA ARG A 525 -21.01 3.40 -7.51
C ARG A 525 -21.32 4.87 -7.27
N VAL A 526 -21.12 5.31 -6.03
CA VAL A 526 -21.12 6.71 -5.63
C VAL A 526 -19.68 7.10 -5.34
N GLN A 527 -19.33 8.31 -5.74
CA GLN A 527 -18.08 8.95 -5.36
C GLN A 527 -18.42 10.30 -4.72
N THR A 528 -18.11 10.44 -3.43
CA THR A 528 -18.43 11.63 -2.63
C THR A 528 -17.51 11.72 -1.41
N THR A 529 -17.34 12.92 -0.85
CA THR A 529 -16.52 13.12 0.34
C THR A 529 -17.31 12.73 1.59
N PHE A 530 -16.89 11.67 2.29
CA PHE A 530 -17.47 11.27 3.56
C PHE A 530 -16.86 12.06 4.73
N THR A 531 -17.68 12.76 5.50
CA THR A 531 -17.21 13.64 6.59
C THR A 531 -17.23 12.98 7.97
N GLN A 532 -17.89 11.83 8.09
CA GLN A 532 -18.01 11.06 9.33
C GLN A 532 -17.92 9.55 9.04
N PRO A 533 -17.70 8.70 10.05
CA PRO A 533 -17.83 7.25 9.90
C PRO A 533 -19.23 6.86 9.42
N LEU A 534 -19.28 5.86 8.54
CA LEU A 534 -20.53 5.33 7.98
C LEU A 534 -20.98 4.08 8.70
N TYR A 535 -22.26 4.05 9.08
CA TYR A 535 -22.89 2.93 9.77
C TYR A 535 -23.78 2.18 8.77
N PRO A 536 -23.50 0.90 8.48
CA PRO A 536 -24.39 0.06 7.68
C PRO A 536 -25.78 -0.03 8.30
N GLY A 537 -26.81 -0.11 7.48
CA GLY A 537 -28.20 -0.07 7.92
C GLY A 537 -29.15 -0.75 6.96
N PHE A 538 -30.31 -1.13 7.48
CA PHE A 538 -31.31 -1.88 6.73
C PHE A 538 -32.71 -1.34 6.98
N VAL A 539 -33.51 -1.25 5.91
CA VAL A 539 -34.94 -0.91 5.97
C VAL A 539 -35.73 -2.10 5.43
N LEU A 540 -36.78 -2.51 6.16
CA LEU A 540 -37.63 -3.64 5.77
C LEU A 540 -39.05 -3.12 5.62
N TYR A 541 -39.68 -3.27 4.46
CA TYR A 541 -40.98 -2.64 4.18
C TYR A 541 -42.17 -3.56 4.45
N ASN A 542 -42.00 -4.86 4.20
CA ASN A 542 -43.09 -5.85 4.24
C ASN A 542 -42.82 -6.89 5.32
N ASP A 543 -43.89 -7.43 5.93
CA ASP A 543 -43.77 -8.50 6.91
C ASP A 543 -43.12 -9.73 6.31
N ASN A 544 -42.34 -10.44 7.12
CA ASN A 544 -41.52 -11.59 6.72
C ASN A 544 -40.39 -11.28 5.74
N SER A 545 -40.15 -10.01 5.39
CA SER A 545 -38.87 -9.63 4.77
C SER A 545 -37.76 -9.73 5.80
N SER A 546 -36.58 -10.16 5.36
CA SER A 546 -35.41 -10.30 6.22
C SER A 546 -34.12 -9.88 5.52
N VAL A 547 -33.14 -9.50 6.32
CA VAL A 547 -31.76 -9.28 5.87
C VAL A 547 -30.82 -9.97 6.85
N LYS A 548 -29.89 -10.76 6.32
CA LYS A 548 -28.87 -11.52 7.04
C LYS A 548 -27.47 -11.10 6.58
N LEU A 549 -26.63 -10.71 7.52
CA LEU A 549 -25.22 -10.42 7.29
C LEU A 549 -24.45 -11.72 7.07
N CYS A 550 -23.87 -11.90 5.88
CA CYS A 550 -23.16 -13.12 5.52
C CYS A 550 -21.87 -13.29 6.33
N ASP A 551 -21.49 -14.54 6.61
CA ASP A 551 -20.17 -14.86 7.16
C ASP A 551 -19.21 -15.11 6.01
N LEU A 552 -18.23 -14.23 5.87
CA LEU A 552 -17.31 -14.23 4.73
C LEU A 552 -16.03 -15.03 4.99
N GLY A 553 -15.92 -15.70 6.15
CA GLY A 553 -14.82 -16.61 6.47
C GLY A 553 -13.49 -15.86 6.62
N TRP A 554 -13.03 -15.71 7.86
CA TRP A 554 -11.68 -15.22 8.11
C TRP A 554 -10.64 -16.22 7.61
N GLY A 555 -9.94 -15.89 6.52
CA GLY A 555 -8.62 -16.40 6.17
C GLY A 555 -8.33 -17.88 6.49
N ARG A 556 -9.25 -18.80 6.19
CA ARG A 556 -8.99 -20.24 6.25
C ARG A 556 -9.24 -20.87 4.90
N GLU A 557 -8.13 -21.36 4.35
CA GLU A 557 -8.04 -22.41 3.35
C GLU A 557 -8.87 -22.17 2.09
N ILE A 558 -8.20 -21.64 1.06
CA ILE A 558 -8.52 -21.92 -0.33
C ILE A 558 -8.39 -23.45 -0.50
N SER A 559 -9.46 -24.17 -0.17
CA SER A 559 -9.59 -25.58 -0.50
C SER A 559 -9.75 -25.67 -2.01
N SER A 560 -8.83 -26.41 -2.60
CA SER A 560 -8.59 -26.57 -4.03
C SER A 560 -9.66 -27.40 -4.73
N ASN A 561 -10.93 -27.01 -4.64
CA ASN A 561 -12.05 -27.75 -5.25
C ASN A 561 -13.06 -26.83 -5.96
N GLN A 562 -12.59 -25.99 -6.88
CA GLN A 562 -13.47 -25.33 -7.87
C GLN A 562 -12.74 -24.84 -9.13
N ARG A 563 -11.85 -25.67 -9.70
CA ARG A 563 -11.23 -25.43 -11.02
C ARG A 563 -11.36 -26.59 -12.01
N GLU A 564 -12.38 -27.45 -11.86
CA GLU A 564 -12.62 -28.60 -12.76
C GLU A 564 -14.00 -28.61 -13.45
N LYS A 565 -14.63 -27.45 -13.67
CA LYS A 565 -15.91 -27.40 -14.42
C LYS A 565 -16.01 -26.34 -15.51
N GLU A 566 -14.90 -26.00 -16.16
CA GLU A 566 -14.94 -25.31 -17.46
C GLU A 566 -13.89 -25.91 -18.40
N THR A 567 -14.07 -27.18 -18.74
CA THR A 567 -13.45 -27.80 -19.94
C THR A 567 -14.28 -29.00 -20.35
N LEU A 568 -15.54 -28.76 -20.71
CA LEU A 568 -16.37 -29.68 -21.51
C LEU A 568 -17.69 -28.98 -21.89
N LYS A 569 -17.63 -28.10 -22.89
CA LYS A 569 -18.58 -28.03 -24.01
C LYS A 569 -18.11 -27.04 -25.07
#